data_AF-R9ZVD0-F1
#
_entry.id   AF-R9ZVD0-F1
#
_cell.length_a   1.000
_cell.length_b   1.000
_cell.length_c   1.000
_cell.angle_alpha   90.00
_cell.angle_beta   90.00
_cell.angle_gamma   90.00
#
_symmetry.space_group_name_H-M   'P 1'
#
loop_
_entity.id
_entity.type
_entity.pdbx_description
1 polymer ?
#
loop_
_entity_poly.entity_id
_entity_poly.type
_entity_poly.pdbx_seq_one_letter_code
_entity_poly.pdbx_strand_id
1 'polypeptide(L)'
;TQEIVLHAMEMEILSIRAYSDLPSDDNLNENLFSSYTLATDDTHLLKIQFTRVLDALQPITVEISYSAQYAPNMFGVYVSRYVENGATVSLVTSQLQPTFARRAFPCYDEPALKAVFRTTIYAPPAYNVVE
;
A
#
# COMPACT_ATOMS: atom_id res chain seq x y z
N THR A 1 -7.91 18.60 7.86
CA THR A 1 -6.42 18.55 7.75
C THR A 1 -6.03 18.75 6.29
N GLN A 2 -4.84 19.24 5.98
CA GLN A 2 -4.35 19.34 4.59
C GLN A 2 -3.37 18.22 4.22
N GLU A 3 -3.03 17.37 5.19
CA GLU A 3 -2.09 16.27 5.03
C GLU A 3 -2.69 14.99 5.61
N ILE A 4 -2.40 13.85 4.97
CA ILE A 4 -2.44 12.53 5.61
C ILE A 4 -1.04 11.92 5.63
N VAL A 5 -0.80 11.11 6.66
CA VAL A 5 0.47 10.44 6.88
C VAL A 5 0.21 8.96 7.10
N LEU A 6 0.84 8.12 6.29
CA LEU A 6 0.75 6.67 6.35
C LEU A 6 2.15 6.05 6.29
N HIS A 7 2.24 4.73 6.45
CA HIS A 7 3.51 4.00 6.40
C HIS A 7 3.75 3.43 5.00
N ALA A 8 4.96 3.60 4.49
CA ALA A 8 5.44 3.01 3.24
C ALA A 8 6.95 2.78 3.32
N MET A 9 7.43 1.61 2.91
CA MET A 9 8.83 1.18 3.02
C MET A 9 9.29 0.53 1.72
N GLU A 10 10.50 0.89 1.27
CA GLU A 10 11.20 0.24 0.15
C GLU A 10 10.36 0.07 -1.14
N MET A 11 9.64 1.13 -1.51
CA MET A 11 8.82 1.16 -2.72
C MET A 11 9.00 2.48 -3.47
N GLU A 12 8.69 2.45 -4.76
CA GLU A 12 8.60 3.59 -5.64
C GLU A 12 7.14 3.97 -5.84
N ILE A 13 6.79 5.23 -5.56
CA ILE A 13 5.44 5.76 -5.81
C ILE A 13 5.36 6.24 -7.25
N LEU A 14 4.48 5.60 -8.03
CA LEU A 14 4.29 5.89 -9.46
C LEU A 14 3.24 6.99 -9.66
N SER A 15 2.13 6.94 -8.92
CA SER A 15 1.11 7.98 -8.94
C SER A 15 0.25 7.97 -7.68
N ILE A 16 -0.29 9.13 -7.34
CA ILE A 16 -1.29 9.29 -6.28
C ILE A 16 -2.46 10.08 -6.85
N ARG A 17 -3.68 9.61 -6.56
CA ARG A 17 -4.92 10.36 -6.76
C ARG A 17 -5.72 10.35 -5.47
N ALA A 18 -6.42 11.43 -5.21
CA ALA A 18 -7.31 11.52 -4.07
C ALA A 18 -8.60 12.23 -4.47
N TYR A 19 -9.74 11.73 -4.03
CA TYR A 19 -11.04 12.30 -4.34
C TYR A 19 -12.04 12.07 -3.20
N SER A 20 -13.00 12.98 -3.07
CA SER A 20 -14.09 12.90 -2.09
C SER A 20 -15.10 11.84 -2.53
N ASP A 21 -15.56 11.02 -1.58
CA ASP A 21 -16.63 10.04 -1.84
C ASP A 21 -18.04 10.66 -1.65
N LEU A 22 -18.13 11.96 -1.34
CA LEU A 22 -19.41 12.63 -1.11
C LEU A 22 -20.13 12.95 -2.43
N PRO A 23 -21.42 12.59 -2.58
CA PRO A 23 -22.18 12.78 -3.80
C PRO A 23 -22.53 14.25 -4.13
N SER A 24 -22.24 15.18 -3.21
CA SER A 24 -22.57 16.61 -3.34
C SER A 24 -21.41 17.46 -3.86
N ASP A 25 -20.25 16.87 -4.16
CA ASP A 25 -19.17 17.63 -4.79
C ASP A 25 -19.44 17.72 -6.29
N ASP A 26 -19.68 18.94 -6.78
CA ASP A 26 -19.97 19.25 -8.19
C ASP A 26 -18.82 18.80 -9.13
N ASN A 27 -17.66 18.43 -8.54
CA ASN A 27 -16.55 17.73 -9.17
C ASN A 27 -16.24 16.39 -8.48
N LEU A 28 -17.08 15.36 -8.69
CA LEU A 28 -16.78 13.95 -8.35
C LEU A 28 -15.43 13.42 -8.91
N ASN A 29 -14.76 14.19 -9.78
CA ASN A 29 -13.47 13.86 -10.39
C ASN A 29 -12.35 14.85 -10.01
N GLU A 30 -12.56 15.76 -9.05
CA GLU A 30 -11.49 16.64 -8.59
C GLU A 30 -10.38 15.80 -7.96
N ASN A 31 -9.18 15.86 -8.53
CA ASN A 31 -8.01 15.28 -7.90
C ASN A 31 -7.51 16.22 -6.82
N LEU A 32 -7.75 15.86 -5.56
CA LEU A 32 -7.32 16.60 -4.38
C LEU A 32 -5.82 16.47 -4.10
N PHE A 33 -5.12 15.57 -4.78
CA PHE A 33 -3.67 15.37 -4.61
C PHE A 33 -2.87 16.61 -5.05
N SER A 34 -1.94 17.06 -4.20
CA SER A 34 -1.02 18.16 -4.50
C SER A 34 0.43 17.67 -4.65
N SER A 35 0.98 17.04 -3.62
CA SER A 35 2.34 16.51 -3.61
C SER A 35 2.48 15.39 -2.59
N TYR A 36 3.60 14.68 -2.62
CA TYR A 36 3.93 13.72 -1.56
C TYR A 36 5.39 13.83 -1.15
N THR A 37 5.70 13.29 0.02
CA THR A 37 7.07 13.03 0.44
C THR A 37 7.14 11.63 1.00
N LEU A 38 8.08 10.84 0.52
CA LEU A 38 8.40 9.54 1.08
C LEU A 38 9.66 9.68 1.93
N ALA A 39 9.55 9.37 3.22
CA ALA A 39 10.66 9.44 4.14
C ALA A 39 11.76 8.46 3.74
N THR A 40 13.01 8.92 3.82
CA THR A 40 14.22 8.11 3.59
C THR A 40 14.88 7.67 4.89
N ASP A 41 14.25 7.97 6.03
CA ASP A 41 14.70 7.61 7.37
C ASP A 41 13.88 6.43 7.94
N ASP A 42 14.22 6.00 9.15
CA ASP A 42 13.60 4.84 9.80
C ASP A 42 12.13 5.06 10.20
N THR A 43 11.56 6.25 9.95
CA THR A 43 10.12 6.49 10.20
C THR A 43 9.24 5.79 9.17
N HIS A 44 9.75 5.58 7.95
CA HIS A 44 9.01 4.95 6.85
C HIS A 44 7.66 5.62 6.57
N LEU A 45 7.61 6.96 6.64
CA LEU A 45 6.38 7.74 6.45
C LEU A 45 6.20 8.20 5.00
N LEU A 46 5.00 7.98 4.47
CA LEU A 46 4.50 8.63 3.26
C LEU A 46 3.53 9.73 3.67
N LYS A 47 3.93 10.98 3.40
CA LYS A 47 3.10 12.17 3.61
C LYS A 47 2.47 12.59 2.29
N ILE A 48 1.15 12.74 2.27
CA ILE A 48 0.40 13.16 1.09
C ILE A 48 -0.27 14.49 1.40
N GLN A 49 0.04 15.50 0.60
CA GLN A 49 -0.52 16.85 0.67
C GLN A 49 -1.72 16.98 -0.26
N PHE A 50 -2.74 17.70 0.21
CA PHE A 50 -3.93 18.00 -0.57
C PHE A 50 -3.98 19.46 -1.03
N THR A 51 -4.66 19.70 -2.15
CA THR A 51 -4.88 21.04 -2.74
C THR A 51 -5.71 21.95 -1.83
N ARG A 52 -6.54 21.35 -0.97
CA ARG A 52 -7.41 22.04 -0.01
C ARG A 52 -7.40 21.36 1.35
N VAL A 53 -7.90 22.07 2.36
CA VAL A 53 -8.14 21.50 3.68
C VAL A 53 -9.34 20.53 3.59
N LEU A 54 -9.15 19.32 4.12
CA LEU A 54 -10.19 18.32 4.26
C LEU A 54 -11.02 18.58 5.52
N ASP A 55 -12.34 18.58 5.38
CA ASP A 55 -13.25 18.69 6.50
C ASP A 55 -13.30 17.40 7.31
N ALA A 56 -13.65 17.52 8.59
CA ALA A 56 -13.81 16.36 9.45
C ALA A 56 -14.98 15.49 8.97
N LEU A 57 -14.85 14.16 9.16
CA LEU A 57 -15.87 13.16 8.85
C LEU A 57 -16.25 13.07 7.36
N GLN A 58 -15.43 13.60 6.45
CA GLN A 58 -15.59 13.38 5.01
C GLN A 58 -14.79 12.13 4.56
N PRO A 59 -15.46 11.11 3.99
CA PRO A 59 -14.78 9.97 3.38
C PRO A 59 -14.05 10.41 2.11
N ILE A 60 -12.81 9.94 1.98
CA ILE A 60 -11.92 10.24 0.86
C ILE A 60 -11.28 8.92 0.44
N THR A 61 -11.25 8.68 -0.86
CA THR A 61 -10.47 7.60 -1.44
C THR A 61 -9.11 8.13 -1.88
N VAL A 62 -8.06 7.41 -1.51
CA VAL A 62 -6.69 7.66 -1.97
C VAL A 62 -6.22 6.45 -2.75
N GLU A 63 -6.00 6.65 -4.05
CA GLU A 63 -5.43 5.66 -4.94
C GLU A 63 -3.93 5.87 -5.03
N ILE A 64 -3.15 4.84 -4.71
CA ILE A 64 -1.69 4.88 -4.77
C ILE A 64 -1.22 3.77 -5.70
N SER A 65 -0.62 4.16 -6.83
CA SER A 65 0.10 3.24 -7.70
C SER A 65 1.56 3.20 -7.28
N TYR A 66 2.10 2.01 -7.06
CA TYR A 66 3.46 1.82 -6.57
C TYR A 66 4.11 0.56 -7.14
N SER A 67 5.44 0.51 -7.07
CA SER A 67 6.26 -0.64 -7.42
C SER A 67 7.23 -0.95 -6.29
N ALA A 68 7.48 -2.23 -6.02
CA ALA A 68 8.41 -2.67 -4.97
C ALA A 68 9.14 -3.94 -5.40
N GLN A 69 10.31 -4.16 -4.80
CA GLN A 69 11.06 -5.41 -4.97
C GLN A 69 10.63 -6.43 -3.92
N TYR A 70 10.72 -7.72 -4.25
CA TYR A 70 10.58 -8.77 -3.24
C TYR A 70 11.64 -8.57 -2.16
N ALA A 71 11.20 -8.68 -0.91
CA ALA A 71 12.10 -8.60 0.23
C ALA A 71 13.20 -9.67 0.12
N PRO A 72 14.48 -9.31 0.34
CA PRO A 72 15.59 -10.26 0.34
C PRO A 72 15.62 -11.10 1.63
N ASN A 73 14.75 -10.78 2.59
CA ASN A 73 14.56 -11.46 3.86
C ASN A 73 13.09 -11.90 3.99
N MET A 74 12.76 -12.58 5.09
CA MET A 74 11.41 -13.12 5.33
C MET A 74 10.46 -12.08 5.97
N PHE A 75 10.62 -10.78 5.66
CA PHE A 75 9.81 -9.71 6.24
C PHE A 75 9.20 -8.82 5.14
N GLY A 76 7.87 -8.79 5.04
CA GLY A 76 7.14 -8.21 3.91
C GLY A 76 6.74 -9.29 2.91
N VAL A 77 6.71 -8.96 1.62
CA VAL A 77 6.44 -9.93 0.54
C VAL A 77 7.77 -10.45 -0.01
N TYR A 78 7.98 -11.75 0.00
CA TYR A 78 9.25 -12.38 -0.37
C TYR A 78 9.06 -13.69 -1.14
N VAL A 79 10.13 -14.13 -1.80
CA VAL A 79 10.19 -15.43 -2.48
C VAL A 79 10.78 -16.47 -1.53
N SER A 80 9.98 -17.48 -1.18
CA SER A 80 10.44 -18.67 -0.47
C SER A 80 10.71 -19.81 -1.46
N ARG A 81 11.65 -20.70 -1.13
CA ARG A 81 12.03 -21.84 -1.96
C ARG A 81 12.05 -23.11 -1.12
N TYR A 82 11.51 -24.18 -1.66
CA TYR A 82 11.53 -25.51 -1.06
C TYR A 82 11.81 -26.56 -2.14
N VAL A 83 12.15 -27.78 -1.71
CA VAL A 83 12.41 -28.90 -2.62
C VAL A 83 11.20 -29.84 -2.59
N GLU A 84 10.67 -30.14 -3.78
CA GLU A 84 9.60 -31.10 -3.98
C GLU A 84 10.01 -32.05 -5.11
N ASN A 85 9.95 -33.36 -4.86
CA ASN A 85 10.34 -34.39 -5.84
C ASN A 85 11.74 -34.18 -6.48
N GLY A 86 12.68 -33.64 -5.71
CA GLY A 86 14.04 -33.34 -6.17
C GLY A 86 14.19 -32.07 -7.01
N ALA A 87 13.11 -31.31 -7.23
CA ALA A 87 13.13 -30.02 -7.92
C ALA A 87 12.91 -28.87 -6.93
N THR A 88 13.62 -27.76 -7.14
CA THR A 88 13.40 -26.53 -6.38
C THR A 88 12.14 -25.83 -6.88
N VAL A 89 11.17 -25.64 -5.99
CA VAL A 89 9.92 -24.90 -6.22
C VAL A 89 10.01 -23.55 -5.53
N SER A 90 9.55 -22.49 -6.19
CA SER A 90 9.49 -21.13 -5.64
C SER A 90 8.04 -20.73 -5.38
N LEU A 91 7.80 -20.02 -4.28
CA LEU A 91 6.51 -19.43 -3.94
C LEU A 91 6.69 -18.00 -3.46
N VAL A 92 5.71 -17.13 -3.76
CA VAL A 92 5.63 -15.78 -3.20
C VAL A 92 4.74 -15.84 -1.97
N THR A 93 5.21 -15.33 -0.84
CA THR A 93 4.44 -15.30 0.41
C THR A 93 4.70 -14.00 1.16
N SER A 94 3.90 -13.73 2.18
CA SER A 94 3.98 -12.54 3.01
C SER A 94 4.20 -12.88 4.48
N GLN A 95 5.01 -12.05 5.15
CA GLN A 95 5.14 -12.01 6.61
C GLN A 95 5.09 -10.55 7.03
N LEU A 96 3.90 -10.09 7.39
CA LEU A 96 3.63 -8.67 7.61
C LEU A 96 3.85 -8.23 9.06
N GLN A 97 3.97 -9.18 10.00
CA GLN A 97 4.19 -8.86 11.41
C GLN A 97 5.65 -8.53 11.73
N PRO A 98 5.91 -7.59 12.68
CA PRO A 98 4.90 -6.76 13.35
C PRO A 98 4.51 -5.51 12.53
N THR A 99 5.42 -4.99 11.72
CA THR A 99 5.30 -3.68 11.04
C THR A 99 5.86 -3.73 9.62
N PHE A 100 5.63 -4.84 8.91
CA PHE A 100 6.10 -5.06 7.55
C PHE A 100 4.97 -5.05 6.51
N ALA A 101 3.72 -4.78 6.91
CA ALA A 101 2.66 -4.48 5.97
C ALA A 101 3.02 -3.25 5.11
N ARG A 102 3.65 -2.24 5.73
CA ARG A 102 4.18 -1.04 5.05
C ARG A 102 5.19 -1.30 3.93
N ARG A 103 5.79 -2.50 3.87
CA ARG A 103 6.71 -2.93 2.80
C ARG A 103 5.98 -3.62 1.64
N ALA A 104 4.75 -4.09 1.89
CA ALA A 104 3.90 -4.72 0.89
C ALA A 104 3.03 -3.69 0.16
N PHE A 105 2.47 -2.74 0.90
CA PHE A 105 1.63 -1.65 0.38
C PHE A 105 1.60 -0.46 1.35
N PRO A 106 1.42 0.79 0.85
CA PRO A 106 1.24 1.95 1.70
C PRO A 106 0.00 1.83 2.58
N CYS A 107 0.13 1.91 3.91
CA CYS A 107 -1.00 1.72 4.83
C CYS A 107 -0.79 2.32 6.22
N TYR A 108 -1.87 2.41 6.99
CA TYR A 108 -1.82 2.67 8.43
C TYR A 108 -1.38 1.40 9.18
N ASP A 109 -0.08 1.11 9.12
CA ASP A 109 0.54 -0.08 9.72
C ASP A 109 0.72 0.01 11.25
N GLU A 110 -0.42 0.18 11.95
CA GLU A 110 -0.54 0.14 13.41
C GLU A 110 -1.71 -0.77 13.83
N PRO A 111 -1.53 -1.70 14.80
CA PRO A 111 -2.56 -2.69 15.14
C PRO A 111 -3.91 -2.11 15.61
N ALA A 112 -3.92 -0.86 16.12
CA ALA A 112 -5.13 -0.18 16.57
C ALA A 112 -6.02 0.31 15.40
N LEU A 113 -5.43 0.51 14.21
CA LEU A 113 -6.09 1.08 13.04
C LEU A 113 -6.62 -0.03 12.12
N LYS A 114 -7.70 -0.68 12.56
CA LYS A 114 -8.32 -1.79 11.82
C LYS A 114 -9.08 -1.30 10.59
N ALA A 115 -8.98 -2.07 9.50
CA ALA A 115 -9.70 -1.83 8.25
C ALA A 115 -10.15 -3.15 7.61
N VAL A 116 -11.03 -3.05 6.61
CA VAL A 116 -11.43 -4.17 5.75
C VAL A 116 -10.52 -4.17 4.52
N PHE A 117 -9.95 -5.33 4.19
CA PHE A 117 -9.10 -5.50 3.01
C PHE A 117 -9.86 -6.28 1.95
N ARG A 118 -9.86 -5.75 0.73
CA ARG A 118 -10.29 -6.45 -0.48
C ARG A 118 -9.06 -6.55 -1.36
N THR A 119 -8.59 -7.77 -1.58
CA THR A 119 -7.34 -8.04 -2.28
C THR A 119 -7.63 -8.67 -3.64
N THR A 120 -6.76 -8.40 -4.59
CA THR A 120 -6.74 -9.07 -5.89
C THR A 120 -5.29 -9.38 -6.22
N ILE A 121 -4.97 -10.63 -6.51
CA ILE A 121 -3.63 -11.06 -6.89
C ILE A 121 -3.66 -11.53 -8.35
N TYR A 122 -2.80 -10.92 -9.17
CA TYR A 122 -2.58 -11.34 -10.56
C TYR A 122 -1.34 -12.23 -10.62
N ALA A 123 -1.51 -13.46 -11.10
CA ALA A 123 -0.43 -14.41 -11.30
C ALA A 123 -0.61 -15.16 -12.63
N PRO A 124 0.46 -15.69 -13.24
CA PRO A 124 0.34 -16.57 -14.39
C PRO A 124 -0.55 -17.78 -14.06
N PRO A 125 -1.35 -18.30 -15.02
CA PRO A 125 -2.32 -19.39 -14.77
C PRO A 125 -1.74 -20.68 -14.19
N ALA A 126 -0.42 -20.87 -14.30
CA ALA A 126 0.29 -22.03 -13.75
C ALA A 126 0.46 -21.98 -12.22
N TYR A 127 0.25 -20.83 -11.59
CA TYR A 127 0.39 -20.66 -10.15
C TYR A 127 -0.98 -20.65 -9.46
N ASN A 128 -1.06 -21.37 -8.35
CA ASN A 128 -2.19 -21.26 -7.44
C ASN A 128 -2.06 -19.97 -6.62
N VAL A 129 -3.15 -19.23 -6.54
CA VAL A 129 -3.26 -18.00 -5.74
C VAL A 129 -4.17 -18.29 -4.57
N VAL A 130 -3.71 -17.96 -3.36
CA VAL A 130 -4.47 -18.07 -2.12
C VAL A 130 -4.35 -16.74 -1.41
N GLU A 131 -5.50 -16.18 -1.01
CA GLU A 131 -5.61 -14.98 -0.18
C GLU A 131 -6.33 -15.28 1.14
#